data_AF-A0A7S1A7H6-F1
#
_entry.id   AF-A0A7S1A7H6-F1
#
_cell.length_a   1.000
_cell.length_b   1.000
_cell.length_c   1.000
_cell.angle_alpha   90.00
_cell.angle_beta   90.00
_cell.angle_gamma   90.00
#
_symmetry.space_group_name_H-M   'P 1'
#
loop_
_entity.id
_entity.type
_entity.pdbx_description
1 polymer ?
#
loop_
_entity_poly.entity_id
_entity_poly.type
_entity_poly.pdbx_seq_one_letter_code
_entity_poly.pdbx_strand_id
1 'polypeptide(L)'
;RSSIKRSNSAASIGTVASHTSLHARPSQIDASGMPMLRSTLRSVTSIFGAVDADLDTAPPSPHRKSDWRLTAMTRFSMTVIVLNTVFIGYMVNVDLEAAKDGESLDSWLHYVDVTFTVVFCFELVLLLVLHRGHFFTGEDRLWNFFEASLILSSVLEWSLQTMDLSFVRSLRIFKAIRVVRVFRVVRFVRELRVMVASVLCSLASLTWAIVFLAFILYLFSLVIIQDVSAHIRNIESVPNPLLIEYYGNLLDAMITLFMAITGGADWRQLLEPLQEFSKLFYTPFFIFYV
;
A
#
# COMPACT_ATOMS: atom_id res chain seq x y z
N ARG A 1 78.96 -19.35 -4.27
CA ARG A 1 78.20 -20.29 -5.14
C ARG A 1 77.98 -21.58 -4.35
N SER A 2 76.94 -21.62 -3.51
CA SER A 2 76.54 -22.82 -2.75
C SER A 2 75.09 -22.66 -2.33
N SER A 3 74.22 -23.37 -3.04
CA SER A 3 72.79 -23.44 -2.79
C SER A 3 72.52 -24.61 -1.85
N ILE A 4 71.89 -24.35 -0.70
CA ILE A 4 71.44 -25.40 0.22
C ILE A 4 70.06 -25.86 -0.23
N LYS A 5 70.01 -27.18 -0.41
CA LYS A 5 68.93 -28.01 -0.91
C LYS A 5 68.42 -28.83 0.28
N ARG A 6 67.09 -28.97 0.42
CA ARG A 6 66.32 -30.17 0.84
C ARG A 6 65.17 -29.83 1.79
N SER A 7 63.95 -30.13 1.35
CA SER A 7 63.14 -31.27 1.82
C SER A 7 61.76 -31.18 1.14
N ASN A 8 61.45 -31.94 0.09
CA ASN A 8 60.93 -33.32 0.07
C ASN A 8 59.71 -33.56 0.98
N SER A 9 58.53 -33.75 0.37
CA SER A 9 57.73 -35.00 0.35
C SER A 9 56.36 -34.67 -0.24
N ALA A 10 56.06 -34.95 -1.51
CA ALA A 10 55.64 -36.25 -2.06
C ALA A 10 54.37 -36.81 -1.40
N ALA A 11 53.24 -36.67 -2.10
CA ALA A 11 52.15 -37.66 -2.14
C ALA A 11 51.44 -37.55 -3.49
N SER A 12 51.64 -38.60 -4.28
CA SER A 12 50.95 -38.93 -5.53
C SER A 12 49.49 -39.34 -5.28
N ILE A 13 48.68 -39.30 -6.35
CA ILE A 13 47.39 -39.96 -6.65
C ILE A 13 46.48 -38.87 -7.25
N GLY A 14 45.89 -38.95 -8.42
CA GLY A 14 45.74 -40.01 -9.41
C GLY A 14 44.83 -39.43 -10.50
N THR A 15 45.17 -39.72 -11.75
CA THR A 15 44.37 -39.41 -12.96
C THR A 15 42.97 -40.03 -12.84
N VAL A 16 41.93 -39.32 -13.31
CA VAL A 16 40.89 -39.81 -14.26
C VAL A 16 39.82 -38.73 -14.44
N ALA A 17 39.45 -38.55 -15.72
CA ALA A 17 38.52 -37.57 -16.24
C ALA A 17 37.04 -37.89 -15.92
N SER A 18 36.19 -36.91 -16.31
CA SER A 18 34.73 -36.95 -16.47
C SER A 18 33.89 -36.82 -15.21
N HIS A 19 33.31 -35.63 -15.00
CA HIS A 19 31.91 -35.49 -14.60
C HIS A 19 31.38 -34.12 -15.03
N THR A 20 30.65 -34.18 -16.13
CA THR A 20 29.78 -33.14 -16.68
C THR A 20 28.61 -32.87 -15.73
N SER A 21 28.20 -31.61 -15.64
CA SER A 21 26.87 -31.10 -15.28
C SER A 21 26.25 -31.50 -13.93
N LEU A 22 26.14 -30.52 -13.02
CA LEU A 22 24.93 -30.29 -12.21
C LEU A 22 25.00 -28.90 -11.53
N HIS A 23 24.86 -27.84 -12.33
CA HIS A 23 24.29 -26.60 -11.79
C HIS A 23 22.80 -26.88 -11.55
N ALA A 24 22.43 -27.10 -10.29
CA ALA A 24 21.04 -27.18 -9.88
C ALA A 24 20.33 -25.87 -10.26
N ARG A 25 19.41 -25.95 -11.24
CA ARG A 25 18.43 -24.90 -11.50
C ARG A 25 17.59 -24.70 -10.22
N PRO A 26 17.36 -23.46 -9.74
CA PRO A 26 16.32 -23.25 -8.75
C PRO A 26 14.99 -23.73 -9.35
N SER A 27 14.28 -24.55 -8.59
CA SER A 27 12.97 -25.09 -8.93
C SER A 27 12.04 -23.95 -9.33
N GLN A 28 11.68 -23.91 -10.61
CA GLN A 28 10.54 -23.15 -11.08
C GLN A 28 9.32 -23.69 -10.35
N ILE A 29 8.80 -22.93 -9.39
CA ILE A 29 7.44 -23.12 -8.89
C ILE A 29 6.54 -22.87 -10.10
N ASP A 30 6.04 -23.95 -10.70
CA ASP A 30 5.16 -23.90 -11.85
C ASP A 30 3.81 -23.28 -11.44
N ALA A 31 3.69 -21.97 -11.62
CA ALA A 31 2.46 -21.22 -11.38
C ALA A 31 1.40 -21.44 -12.48
N SER A 32 1.37 -22.61 -13.14
CA SER A 32 0.51 -22.90 -14.31
C SER A 32 -0.98 -22.83 -14.02
N GLY A 33 -1.40 -22.94 -12.74
CA GLY A 33 -2.81 -22.94 -12.33
C GLY A 33 -3.42 -21.59 -11.95
N MET A 34 -2.69 -20.48 -11.96
CA MET A 34 -3.22 -19.20 -11.45
C MET A 34 -3.04 -18.04 -12.46
N PRO A 35 -3.85 -18.01 -13.53
CA PRO A 35 -3.74 -16.97 -14.57
C PRO A 35 -3.98 -15.56 -14.02
N MET A 36 -4.84 -15.43 -13.01
CA MET A 36 -5.12 -14.14 -12.37
C MET A 36 -3.93 -13.65 -11.54
N LEU A 37 -3.33 -14.52 -10.72
CA LEU A 37 -2.13 -14.21 -9.94
C LEU A 37 -0.95 -13.88 -10.85
N ARG A 38 -0.82 -14.55 -12.00
CA ARG A 38 0.12 -14.17 -13.07
C ARG A 38 -0.18 -12.81 -13.67
N SER A 39 -1.44 -12.40 -13.84
CA SER A 39 -1.77 -11.08 -14.39
C SER A 39 -1.51 -9.94 -13.41
N THR A 40 -1.78 -10.16 -12.12
CA THR A 40 -1.49 -9.21 -11.04
C THR A 40 0.01 -9.13 -10.81
N LEU A 41 0.69 -10.27 -10.71
CA LEU A 41 2.15 -10.33 -10.64
C LEU A 41 2.78 -9.73 -11.89
N ARG A 42 2.25 -9.95 -13.10
CA ARG A 42 2.80 -9.37 -14.35
C ARG A 42 2.53 -7.87 -14.47
N SER A 43 1.43 -7.36 -13.93
CA SER A 43 1.18 -5.91 -13.85
C SER A 43 2.10 -5.26 -12.83
N VAL A 44 2.27 -5.89 -11.65
CA VAL A 44 3.21 -5.44 -10.63
C VAL A 44 4.65 -5.56 -11.14
N THR A 45 5.09 -6.71 -11.66
CA THR A 45 6.42 -6.86 -12.26
C THR A 45 6.61 -6.07 -13.56
N SER A 46 5.56 -5.59 -14.23
CA SER A 46 5.68 -4.62 -15.33
C SER A 46 5.90 -3.20 -14.81
N ILE A 47 5.19 -2.79 -13.75
CA ILE A 47 5.42 -1.51 -13.05
C ILE A 47 6.82 -1.49 -12.44
N PHE A 48 7.26 -2.63 -11.92
CA PHE A 48 8.50 -2.79 -11.19
C PHE A 48 9.68 -3.25 -12.03
N GLY A 49 9.47 -3.93 -13.16
CA GLY A 49 10.52 -4.19 -14.14
C GLY A 49 11.06 -2.89 -14.74
N ALA A 50 10.26 -1.82 -14.72
CA ALA A 50 10.72 -0.46 -14.99
C ALA A 50 11.50 0.16 -13.81
N VAL A 51 11.33 -0.33 -12.57
CA VAL A 51 12.08 0.10 -11.37
C VAL A 51 13.37 -0.71 -11.18
N ASP A 52 13.36 -2.02 -11.44
CA ASP A 52 14.54 -2.89 -11.43
C ASP A 52 15.47 -2.64 -12.64
N ALA A 53 14.92 -2.31 -13.82
CA ALA A 53 15.74 -1.86 -14.95
C ALA A 53 16.52 -0.55 -14.63
N ASP A 54 15.92 0.34 -13.82
CA ASP A 54 16.51 1.57 -13.28
C ASP A 54 17.57 1.27 -12.17
N LEU A 55 17.51 0.10 -11.54
CA LEU A 55 18.45 -0.33 -10.49
C LEU A 55 19.70 -1.02 -11.05
N ASP A 56 19.57 -1.88 -12.07
CA ASP A 56 20.66 -2.76 -12.52
C ASP A 56 21.25 -2.42 -13.91
N THR A 57 20.59 -1.62 -14.77
CA THR A 57 21.01 -1.51 -16.19
C THR A 57 21.16 -0.10 -16.77
N ALA A 58 21.15 0.95 -15.96
CA ALA A 58 21.57 2.27 -16.45
C ALA A 58 23.09 2.47 -16.24
N PRO A 59 23.98 2.24 -17.24
CA PRO A 59 25.21 3.02 -17.25
C PRO A 59 24.79 4.50 -17.22
N PRO A 60 25.48 5.39 -16.49
CA PRO A 60 25.13 6.80 -16.49
C PRO A 60 25.07 7.25 -17.94
N SER A 61 23.86 7.59 -18.43
CA SER A 61 23.68 7.89 -19.83
C SER A 61 24.63 9.06 -20.17
N PRO A 62 25.48 8.96 -21.21
CA PRO A 62 26.51 9.97 -21.49
C PRO A 62 25.93 11.33 -21.92
N HIS A 63 24.60 11.47 -21.91
CA HIS A 63 23.87 12.64 -22.35
C HIS A 63 23.15 13.39 -21.23
N ARG A 64 23.10 12.87 -19.99
CA ARG A 64 22.69 13.70 -18.86
C ARG A 64 23.87 14.51 -18.35
N LYS A 65 24.28 15.50 -19.15
CA LYS A 65 24.95 16.67 -18.55
C LYS A 65 24.11 17.06 -17.35
N SER A 66 24.74 17.27 -16.20
CA SER A 66 24.12 17.88 -15.04
C SER A 66 23.59 19.24 -15.48
N ASP A 67 22.39 19.27 -16.05
CA ASP A 67 21.65 20.48 -16.34
C ASP A 67 21.36 21.07 -14.98
N TRP A 68 22.23 21.98 -14.55
CA TRP A 68 22.14 22.69 -13.29
C TRP A 68 20.75 23.31 -13.08
N ARG A 69 20.04 23.59 -14.18
CA ARG A 69 18.63 23.98 -14.23
C ARG A 69 17.71 22.94 -13.60
N LEU A 70 17.85 21.66 -13.99
CA LEU A 70 17.06 20.57 -13.45
C LEU A 70 17.41 20.32 -11.97
N THR A 71 18.70 20.31 -11.62
CA THR A 71 19.12 20.16 -10.22
C THR A 71 18.64 21.32 -9.33
N ALA A 72 18.75 22.56 -9.81
CA ALA A 72 18.27 23.73 -9.09
C ALA A 72 16.74 23.70 -8.93
N MET A 73 16.01 23.34 -9.98
CA MET A 73 14.57 23.17 -9.96
C MET A 73 14.15 22.11 -8.94
N THR A 74 14.77 20.93 -8.96
CA THR A 74 14.49 19.85 -8.00
C THR A 74 14.74 20.29 -6.55
N ARG A 75 15.81 21.04 -6.29
CA ARG A 75 16.11 21.57 -4.95
C ARG A 75 15.08 22.62 -4.51
N PHE A 76 14.64 23.48 -5.43
CA PHE A 76 13.57 24.42 -5.19
C PHE A 76 12.26 23.69 -4.84
N SER A 77 11.87 22.70 -5.65
CA SER A 77 10.69 21.87 -5.43
C SER A 77 10.71 21.16 -4.07
N MET A 78 11.83 20.53 -3.70
CA MET A 78 11.96 19.88 -2.39
C MET A 78 11.75 20.88 -1.25
N THR A 79 12.31 22.08 -1.37
CA THR A 79 12.13 23.14 -0.35
C THR A 79 10.67 23.55 -0.24
N VAL A 80 9.99 23.77 -1.36
CA VAL A 80 8.56 24.12 -1.39
C VAL A 80 7.69 23.01 -0.81
N ILE A 81 7.99 21.74 -1.09
CA ILE A 81 7.24 20.59 -0.56
C ILE A 81 7.39 20.47 0.95
N VAL A 82 8.61 20.65 1.48
CA VAL A 82 8.85 20.62 2.92
C VAL A 82 8.10 21.77 3.60
N LEU A 83 8.17 22.99 3.05
CA LEU A 83 7.43 24.14 3.56
C LEU A 83 5.91 23.90 3.51
N ASN A 84 5.39 23.37 2.41
CA ASN A 84 3.98 23.03 2.28
C ASN A 84 3.55 21.95 3.29
N THR A 85 4.39 20.95 3.54
CA THR A 85 4.12 19.89 4.52
C THR A 85 4.05 20.44 5.95
N VAL A 86 5.00 21.28 6.34
CA VAL A 86 4.98 21.95 7.65
C VAL A 86 3.75 22.85 7.77
N PHE A 87 3.41 23.58 6.71
CA PHE A 87 2.22 24.43 6.67
C PHE A 87 0.92 23.63 6.80
N ILE A 88 0.79 22.49 6.11
CA ILE A 88 -0.37 21.60 6.24
C ILE A 88 -0.50 21.11 7.68
N GLY A 89 0.61 20.72 8.33
CA GLY A 89 0.62 20.31 9.73
C GLY A 89 0.14 21.43 10.68
N TYR A 90 0.64 22.65 10.48
CA TYR A 90 0.18 23.82 11.24
C TYR A 90 -1.31 24.11 11.02
N MET A 91 -1.75 24.14 9.76
CA MET A 91 -3.15 24.40 9.40
C MET A 91 -4.10 23.35 10.01
N VAL A 92 -3.72 22.07 10.04
CA VAL A 92 -4.54 21.01 10.68
C VAL A 92 -4.67 21.23 12.18
N ASN A 93 -3.61 21.67 12.86
CA ASN A 93 -3.67 21.99 14.29
C ASN A 93 -4.61 23.18 14.56
N VAL A 94 -4.50 24.25 13.76
CA VAL A 94 -5.36 25.43 13.89
C VAL A 94 -6.82 25.10 13.53
N ASP A 95 -7.08 24.29 12.49
CA ASP A 95 -8.43 23.80 12.14
C ASP A 95 -9.05 22.99 13.29
N LEU A 96 -8.24 22.20 14.00
CA LEU A 96 -8.70 21.45 15.17
C LEU A 96 -9.02 22.37 16.36
N GLU A 97 -8.19 23.38 16.63
CA GLU A 97 -8.44 24.36 17.69
C GLU A 97 -9.70 25.18 17.39
N ALA A 98 -9.82 25.74 16.19
CA ALA A 98 -11.01 26.45 15.75
C ALA A 98 -12.28 25.57 15.83
N ALA A 99 -12.19 24.31 15.42
CA ALA A 99 -13.33 23.38 15.50
C ALA A 99 -13.77 23.05 16.94
N LYS A 100 -12.85 23.07 17.92
CA LYS A 100 -13.20 22.89 19.35
C LYS A 100 -13.97 24.08 19.89
N ASP A 101 -13.61 25.28 19.43
CA ASP A 101 -14.22 26.54 19.86
C ASP A 101 -15.46 26.91 19.02
N GLY A 102 -15.80 26.10 18.00
CA GLY A 102 -16.92 26.35 17.09
C GLY A 102 -16.67 27.49 16.10
N GLU A 103 -15.42 27.91 15.96
CA GLU A 103 -14.98 28.98 15.06
C GLU A 103 -14.61 28.42 13.68
N SER A 104 -14.71 29.27 12.66
CA SER A 104 -14.27 28.94 11.31
C SER A 104 -12.79 29.26 11.13
N LEU A 105 -12.09 28.46 10.33
CA LEU A 105 -10.69 28.70 9.98
C LEU A 105 -10.48 30.09 9.35
N ASP A 106 -9.44 30.79 9.80
CA ASP A 106 -9.04 32.08 9.25
C ASP A 106 -8.85 32.03 7.73
N SER A 107 -9.40 33.03 7.02
CA SER A 107 -9.34 33.10 5.56
C SER A 107 -7.91 33.21 5.00
N TRP A 108 -6.96 33.75 5.77
CA TRP A 108 -5.57 33.88 5.33
C TRP A 108 -4.88 32.52 5.11
N LEU A 109 -5.23 31.50 5.91
CA LEU A 109 -4.69 30.15 5.76
C LEU A 109 -5.10 29.53 4.42
N HIS A 110 -6.32 29.80 3.97
CA HIS A 110 -6.79 29.36 2.67
C HIS A 110 -6.00 30.01 1.52
N TYR A 111 -5.74 31.32 1.59
CA TYR A 111 -4.94 32.02 0.57
C TYR A 111 -3.51 31.48 0.45
N VAL A 112 -2.89 31.11 1.57
CA VAL A 112 -1.55 30.49 1.58
C VAL A 112 -1.58 29.09 0.94
N ASP A 113 -2.58 28.26 1.23
CA ASP A 113 -2.74 26.94 0.59
C ASP A 113 -2.94 27.04 -0.93
N VAL A 114 -3.76 28.01 -1.38
CA VAL A 114 -3.94 28.31 -2.81
C VAL A 114 -2.62 28.76 -3.44
N THR A 115 -1.83 29.57 -2.74
CA THR A 115 -0.52 30.03 -3.23
C THR A 115 0.42 28.85 -3.46
N PHE A 116 0.52 27.91 -2.52
CA PHE A 116 1.30 26.68 -2.71
C PHE A 116 0.81 25.87 -3.90
N THR A 117 -0.51 25.73 -4.05
CA THR A 117 -1.12 25.02 -5.19
C THR A 117 -0.74 25.67 -6.52
N VAL A 118 -0.79 26.99 -6.62
CA VAL A 118 -0.37 27.74 -7.81
C VAL A 118 1.11 27.52 -8.11
N VAL A 119 1.99 27.57 -7.11
CA VAL A 119 3.42 27.27 -7.28
C VAL A 119 3.63 25.86 -7.84
N PHE A 120 2.91 24.86 -7.32
CA PHE A 120 2.99 23.49 -7.84
C PHE A 120 2.43 23.34 -9.26
N CYS A 121 1.37 24.06 -9.62
CA CYS A 121 0.90 24.12 -11.00
C CYS A 121 1.98 24.66 -11.94
N PHE A 122 2.65 25.75 -11.56
CA PHE A 122 3.77 26.30 -12.34
C PHE A 122 4.93 25.31 -12.44
N GLU A 123 5.28 24.65 -11.34
CA GLU A 123 6.30 23.60 -11.33
C GLU A 123 5.95 22.49 -12.33
N LEU A 124 4.72 21.97 -12.31
CA LEU A 124 4.26 20.93 -13.22
C LEU A 124 4.35 21.35 -14.69
N VAL A 125 3.93 22.58 -15.01
CA VAL A 125 4.02 23.13 -16.38
C VAL A 125 5.47 23.22 -16.82
N LEU A 126 6.37 23.69 -15.94
CA LEU A 126 7.81 23.75 -16.23
C LEU A 126 8.39 22.35 -16.45
N LEU A 127 8.00 21.35 -15.65
CA LEU A 127 8.42 19.96 -15.86
C LEU A 127 7.94 19.43 -17.21
N LEU A 128 6.70 19.71 -17.59
CA LEU A 128 6.09 19.27 -18.84
C LEU A 128 6.81 19.89 -20.05
N VAL A 129 7.11 21.19 -19.99
CA VAL A 129 7.86 21.91 -21.03
C VAL A 129 9.30 21.39 -21.13
N LEU A 130 9.95 21.08 -20.00
CA LEU A 130 11.34 20.61 -19.98
C LEU A 130 11.49 19.17 -20.50
N HIS A 131 10.53 18.29 -20.22
CA HIS A 131 10.56 16.88 -20.65
C HIS A 131 10.01 16.65 -22.08
N ARG A 132 9.54 17.68 -22.80
CA ARG A 132 9.15 17.69 -24.22
C ARG A 132 8.64 16.35 -24.77
N GLY A 133 7.49 15.88 -24.28
CA GLY A 133 6.82 14.65 -24.76
C GLY A 133 7.30 13.34 -24.12
N HIS A 134 8.52 13.28 -23.56
CA HIS A 134 8.97 12.17 -22.72
C HIS A 134 8.30 12.13 -21.34
N PHE A 135 7.48 13.13 -20.99
CA PHE A 135 6.69 13.15 -19.75
C PHE A 135 5.75 11.93 -19.62
N PHE A 136 5.15 11.49 -20.74
CA PHE A 136 4.21 10.37 -20.77
C PHE A 136 4.84 9.03 -21.17
N THR A 137 6.03 9.06 -21.80
CA THR A 137 6.69 7.87 -22.38
C THR A 137 7.99 7.49 -21.66
N GLY A 138 8.46 8.32 -20.72
CA GLY A 138 9.69 8.08 -19.96
C GLY A 138 9.54 7.11 -18.80
N GLU A 139 10.68 6.77 -18.20
CA GLU A 139 10.83 5.86 -17.05
C GLU A 139 10.05 6.32 -15.81
N ASP A 140 10.00 7.64 -15.56
CA ASP A 140 9.26 8.26 -14.45
C ASP A 140 7.75 8.50 -14.73
N ARG A 141 7.16 7.90 -15.77
CA ARG A 141 5.77 8.19 -16.20
C ARG A 141 4.72 8.04 -15.09
N LEU A 142 4.87 7.04 -14.21
CA LEU A 142 3.90 6.78 -13.13
C LEU A 142 3.99 7.86 -12.04
N TRP A 143 5.20 8.30 -11.71
CA TRP A 143 5.43 9.39 -10.76
C TRP A 143 4.92 10.72 -11.32
N ASN A 144 5.17 10.98 -12.60
CA ASN A 144 4.68 12.16 -13.30
C ASN A 144 3.14 12.18 -13.38
N PHE A 145 2.50 11.04 -13.64
CA PHE A 145 1.04 10.92 -13.63
C PHE A 145 0.46 11.10 -12.22
N PHE A 146 1.09 10.50 -11.21
CA PHE A 146 0.72 10.70 -9.81
C PHE A 146 0.75 12.18 -9.41
N GLU A 147 1.85 12.88 -9.70
CA GLU A 147 1.97 14.33 -9.46
C GLU A 147 0.89 15.14 -10.18
N ALA A 148 0.66 14.85 -11.46
CA ALA A 148 -0.38 15.51 -12.25
C ALA A 148 -1.77 15.28 -11.66
N SER A 149 -2.08 14.05 -11.23
CA SER A 149 -3.36 13.72 -10.59
C SER A 149 -3.55 14.46 -9.26
N LEU A 150 -2.48 14.59 -8.46
CA LEU A 150 -2.53 15.34 -7.20
C LEU A 150 -2.83 16.83 -7.46
N ILE A 151 -2.17 17.44 -8.44
CA ILE A 151 -2.40 18.84 -8.79
C ILE A 151 -3.82 19.03 -9.36
N LEU A 152 -4.27 18.12 -10.22
CA LEU A 152 -5.64 18.16 -10.74
C LEU A 152 -6.68 18.06 -9.61
N SER A 153 -6.45 17.19 -8.62
CA SER A 153 -7.34 17.07 -7.47
C SER A 153 -7.39 18.35 -6.61
N SER A 154 -6.28 19.09 -6.49
CA SER A 154 -6.25 20.41 -5.84
C SER A 154 -7.07 21.47 -6.58
N VAL A 155 -6.97 21.48 -7.92
CA VAL A 155 -7.74 22.41 -8.76
C VAL A 155 -9.22 22.08 -8.72
N LEU A 156 -9.57 20.78 -8.76
CA LEU A 156 -10.94 20.31 -8.61
C LEU A 156 -11.53 20.68 -7.25
N GLU A 157 -10.76 20.52 -6.17
CA GLU A 157 -11.18 20.94 -4.83
C GLU A 157 -11.56 22.43 -4.79
N TRP A 158 -10.71 23.29 -5.33
CA TRP A 158 -10.98 24.74 -5.38
C TRP A 158 -12.21 25.06 -6.25
N SER A 159 -12.31 24.45 -7.43
CA SER A 159 -13.46 24.64 -8.33
C SER A 159 -14.78 24.21 -7.67
N LEU A 160 -14.79 23.08 -6.97
CA LEU A 160 -15.98 22.58 -6.29
C LEU A 160 -16.39 23.44 -5.09
N GLN A 161 -15.44 24.04 -4.37
CA GLN A 161 -15.74 25.01 -3.31
C GLN A 161 -16.43 26.26 -3.86
N THR A 162 -16.09 26.71 -5.07
CA THR A 162 -16.72 27.90 -5.68
C THR A 162 -18.12 27.67 -6.25
N MET A 163 -18.51 26.41 -6.51
CA MET A 163 -19.78 26.09 -7.16
C MET A 163 -20.95 25.82 -6.19
N ASP A 164 -20.75 25.98 -4.87
CA ASP A 164 -21.77 25.79 -3.82
C ASP A 164 -22.61 24.50 -3.97
N LEU A 165 -22.08 23.49 -4.64
CA LEU A 165 -22.72 22.20 -4.71
C LEU A 165 -22.57 21.58 -3.33
N SER A 166 -23.71 21.44 -2.63
CA SER A 166 -23.85 20.82 -1.30
C SER A 166 -23.37 19.35 -1.32
N PHE A 167 -22.06 19.17 -1.37
CA PHE A 167 -21.31 17.92 -1.42
C PHE A 167 -20.51 17.80 -0.13
N VAL A 168 -21.22 17.84 1.00
CA VAL A 168 -20.65 17.71 2.36
C VAL A 168 -19.82 16.42 2.52
N ARG A 169 -20.10 15.39 1.72
CA ARG A 169 -19.32 14.14 1.68
C ARG A 169 -18.01 14.26 0.88
N SER A 170 -17.95 15.07 -0.17
CA SER A 170 -16.72 15.25 -0.96
C SER A 170 -15.67 16.07 -0.22
N LEU A 171 -16.10 17.00 0.66
CA LEU A 171 -15.18 17.80 1.48
C LEU A 171 -14.25 16.93 2.37
N ARG A 172 -14.73 15.77 2.86
CA ARG A 172 -13.90 14.85 3.66
C ARG A 172 -12.81 14.17 2.84
N ILE A 173 -13.14 13.77 1.60
CA ILE A 173 -12.19 13.12 0.68
C ILE A 173 -11.13 14.13 0.22
N PHE A 174 -11.54 15.36 -0.08
CA PHE A 174 -10.60 16.42 -0.45
C PHE A 174 -9.64 16.78 0.69
N LYS A 175 -10.12 16.82 1.94
CA LYS A 175 -9.24 16.96 3.12
C LYS A 175 -8.17 15.86 3.19
N ALA A 176 -8.54 14.60 2.93
CA ALA A 176 -7.58 13.49 2.92
C ALA A 176 -6.55 13.60 1.77
N ILE A 177 -6.98 14.05 0.59
CA ILE A 177 -6.09 14.27 -0.56
C ILE A 177 -4.98 15.28 -0.26
N ARG A 178 -5.24 16.30 0.58
CA ARG A 178 -4.20 17.25 1.01
C ARG A 178 -3.04 16.55 1.72
N VAL A 179 -3.33 15.56 2.57
CA VAL A 179 -2.31 14.74 3.25
C VAL A 179 -1.53 13.90 2.24
N VAL A 180 -2.18 13.42 1.18
CA VAL A 180 -1.51 12.64 0.13
C VAL A 180 -0.42 13.46 -0.57
N ARG A 181 -0.52 14.79 -0.61
CA ARG A 181 0.52 15.68 -1.18
C ARG A 181 1.87 15.56 -0.45
N VAL A 182 1.90 15.13 0.81
CA VAL A 182 3.16 14.87 1.54
C VAL A 182 3.96 13.73 0.89
N PHE A 183 3.29 12.76 0.27
CA PHE A 183 3.95 11.67 -0.45
C PHE A 183 4.71 12.14 -1.70
N ARG A 184 4.53 13.38 -2.17
CA ARG A 184 5.37 13.95 -3.24
C ARG A 184 6.85 13.91 -2.90
N VAL A 185 7.23 13.94 -1.61
CA VAL A 185 8.64 13.81 -1.19
C VAL A 185 9.25 12.48 -1.65
N VAL A 186 8.45 11.42 -1.77
CA VAL A 186 8.91 10.08 -2.14
C VAL A 186 9.56 10.09 -3.52
N ARG A 187 9.06 10.88 -4.49
CA ARG A 187 9.65 10.90 -5.84
C ARG A 187 11.09 11.44 -5.88
N PHE A 188 11.47 12.24 -4.90
CA PHE A 188 12.78 12.90 -4.86
C PHE A 188 13.86 12.08 -4.17
N VAL A 189 13.46 11.17 -3.28
CA VAL A 189 14.38 10.37 -2.49
C VAL A 189 14.38 8.95 -3.04
N ARG A 190 15.44 8.58 -3.75
CA ARG A 190 15.59 7.25 -4.36
C ARG A 190 15.34 6.12 -3.36
N GLU A 191 15.92 6.22 -2.16
CA GLU A 191 15.74 5.24 -1.09
C GLU A 191 14.26 5.08 -0.69
N LEU A 192 13.50 6.18 -0.59
CA LEU A 192 12.07 6.10 -0.29
C LEU A 192 11.29 5.44 -1.44
N ARG A 193 11.65 5.69 -2.70
CA ARG A 193 11.02 5.00 -3.85
C ARG A 193 11.22 3.50 -3.76
N VAL A 194 12.44 3.05 -3.44
CA VAL A 194 12.76 1.63 -3.29
C VAL A 194 12.01 1.03 -2.10
N MET A 195 11.95 1.71 -0.97
CA MET A 195 11.19 1.22 0.19
C MET A 195 9.69 1.09 -0.10
N VAL A 196 9.07 2.10 -0.70
CA VAL A 196 7.64 2.06 -1.08
C VAL A 196 7.39 0.96 -2.09
N ALA A 197 8.30 0.80 -3.05
CA ALA A 197 8.28 -0.31 -4.00
C ALA A 197 8.29 -1.67 -3.27
N SER A 198 9.24 -1.90 -2.34
CA SER A 198 9.30 -3.15 -1.57
C SER A 198 8.00 -3.42 -0.81
N VAL A 199 7.44 -2.41 -0.14
CA VAL A 199 6.15 -2.53 0.59
C VAL A 199 5.01 -2.92 -0.35
N LEU A 200 4.87 -2.23 -1.49
CA LEU A 200 3.82 -2.51 -2.47
C LEU A 200 3.96 -3.93 -3.07
N CYS A 201 5.19 -4.40 -3.26
CA CYS A 201 5.46 -5.78 -3.69
C CYS A 201 4.99 -6.80 -2.65
N SER A 202 5.31 -6.57 -1.38
CA SER A 202 4.82 -7.41 -0.27
C SER A 202 3.29 -7.35 -0.13
N LEU A 203 2.66 -6.21 -0.41
CA LEU A 203 1.19 -6.09 -0.42
C LEU A 203 0.55 -6.87 -1.58
N ALA A 204 1.20 -6.94 -2.75
CA ALA A 204 0.69 -7.71 -3.87
C ALA A 204 0.64 -9.22 -3.56
N SER A 205 1.66 -9.77 -2.88
CA SER A 205 1.62 -11.16 -2.41
C SER A 205 0.62 -11.34 -1.26
N LEU A 206 0.56 -10.38 -0.33
CA LEU A 206 -0.41 -10.39 0.77
C LEU A 206 -1.87 -10.33 0.29
N THR A 207 -2.14 -9.71 -0.86
CA THR A 207 -3.50 -9.59 -1.42
C THR A 207 -4.15 -10.97 -1.57
N TRP A 208 -3.42 -11.98 -2.05
CA TRP A 208 -3.96 -13.33 -2.18
C TRP A 208 -4.15 -14.03 -0.85
N ALA A 209 -3.28 -13.77 0.12
CA ALA A 209 -3.49 -14.24 1.49
C ALA A 209 -4.75 -13.60 2.11
N ILE A 210 -4.99 -12.31 1.88
CA ILE A 210 -6.21 -11.61 2.33
C ILE A 210 -7.46 -12.19 1.65
N VAL A 211 -7.42 -12.44 0.33
CA VAL A 211 -8.53 -13.07 -0.40
C VAL A 211 -8.82 -14.47 0.17
N PHE A 212 -7.77 -15.25 0.43
CA PHE A 212 -7.91 -16.57 1.01
C PHE A 212 -8.47 -16.52 2.45
N LEU A 213 -7.98 -15.58 3.26
CA LEU A 213 -8.51 -15.33 4.61
C LEU A 213 -9.99 -14.94 4.55
N ALA A 214 -10.37 -14.01 3.67
CA ALA A 214 -11.75 -13.61 3.47
C ALA A 214 -12.65 -14.79 3.04
N PHE A 215 -12.12 -15.70 2.21
CA PHE A 215 -12.81 -16.92 1.82
C PHE A 215 -13.03 -17.86 3.01
N ILE A 216 -12.03 -18.08 3.86
CA ILE A 216 -12.19 -18.88 5.08
C ILE A 216 -13.23 -18.23 6.01
N LEU A 217 -13.12 -16.92 6.28
CA LEU A 217 -14.09 -16.18 7.09
C LEU A 217 -15.50 -16.34 6.56
N TYR A 218 -15.68 -16.25 5.24
CA TYR A 218 -16.97 -16.46 4.57
C TYR A 218 -17.53 -17.87 4.81
N LEU A 219 -16.72 -18.92 4.63
CA LEU A 219 -17.17 -20.30 4.84
C LEU A 219 -17.62 -20.56 6.27
N PHE A 220 -16.84 -20.13 7.26
CA PHE A 220 -17.21 -20.29 8.67
C PHE A 220 -18.45 -19.46 9.04
N SER A 221 -18.54 -18.23 8.53
CA SER A 221 -19.71 -17.37 8.75
C SER A 221 -20.99 -17.97 8.18
N LEU A 222 -20.92 -18.62 7.01
CA LEU A 222 -22.08 -19.31 6.43
C LEU A 222 -22.60 -20.43 7.33
N VAL A 223 -21.71 -21.25 7.90
CA VAL A 223 -22.11 -22.34 8.80
C VAL A 223 -22.83 -21.79 10.02
N ILE A 224 -22.25 -20.76 10.67
CA ILE A 224 -22.85 -20.14 11.85
C ILE A 224 -24.20 -19.51 11.52
N ILE A 225 -24.30 -18.72 10.44
CA ILE A 225 -25.55 -18.02 10.10
C ILE A 225 -26.66 -18.97 9.70
N GLN A 226 -26.35 -20.04 8.98
CA GLN A 226 -27.36 -21.05 8.63
C GLN A 226 -27.96 -21.67 9.89
N ASP A 227 -27.12 -22.01 10.87
CA ASP A 227 -27.59 -22.61 12.12
C ASP A 227 -28.29 -21.58 13.02
N VAL A 228 -27.76 -20.36 13.15
CA VAL A 228 -28.41 -19.25 13.85
C VAL A 228 -29.77 -18.92 13.24
N SER A 229 -29.88 -18.87 11.90
CA SER A 229 -31.16 -18.65 11.22
C SER A 229 -32.14 -19.80 11.47
N ALA A 230 -31.67 -21.04 11.54
CA ALA A 230 -32.52 -22.18 11.88
C ALA A 230 -32.98 -22.11 13.34
N HIS A 231 -32.07 -21.75 14.25
CA HIS A 231 -32.38 -21.59 15.67
C HIS A 231 -33.43 -20.50 15.92
N ILE A 232 -33.25 -19.31 15.33
CA ILE A 232 -34.18 -18.17 15.47
C ILE A 232 -35.59 -18.55 14.99
N ARG A 233 -35.73 -19.42 13.98
CA ARG A 233 -37.04 -19.89 13.50
C ARG A 233 -37.72 -20.89 14.42
N ASN A 234 -36.96 -21.58 15.26
CA ASN A 234 -37.44 -22.66 16.12
C ASN A 234 -37.71 -22.21 17.56
N ILE A 235 -37.26 -21.02 17.96
CA ILE A 235 -37.54 -20.47 19.28
C ILE A 235 -38.85 -19.67 19.29
N GLU A 236 -39.63 -19.81 20.37
CA GLU A 236 -40.83 -19.00 20.62
C GLU A 236 -40.49 -17.66 21.33
N SER A 237 -39.30 -17.55 21.91
CA SER A 237 -38.82 -16.38 22.64
C SER A 237 -38.07 -15.38 21.77
N VAL A 238 -37.93 -14.14 22.25
CA VAL A 238 -37.09 -13.12 21.62
C VAL A 238 -35.63 -13.62 21.55
N PRO A 239 -34.94 -13.54 20.39
CA PRO A 239 -33.54 -13.92 20.27
C PRO A 239 -32.63 -13.10 21.19
N ASN A 240 -31.52 -13.71 21.63
CA ASN A 240 -30.49 -13.02 22.40
C ASN A 240 -29.96 -11.81 21.60
N PRO A 241 -29.98 -10.58 22.14
CA PRO A 241 -29.55 -9.39 21.41
C PRO A 241 -28.07 -9.45 20.97
N LEU A 242 -27.19 -10.06 21.79
CA LEU A 242 -25.77 -10.22 21.45
C LEU A 242 -25.56 -11.16 20.26
N LEU A 243 -26.44 -12.15 20.10
CA LEU A 243 -26.41 -13.04 18.95
C LEU A 243 -26.68 -12.26 17.66
N ILE A 244 -27.68 -11.39 17.68
CA ILE A 244 -28.07 -10.58 16.53
C ILE A 244 -27.02 -9.51 16.23
N GLU A 245 -26.38 -8.96 17.26
CA GLU A 245 -25.27 -8.01 17.09
C GLU A 245 -24.06 -8.64 16.40
N TYR A 246 -23.66 -9.85 16.80
CA TYR A 246 -22.46 -10.50 16.25
C TYR A 246 -22.70 -11.34 15.00
N TYR A 247 -23.89 -11.92 14.85
CA TYR A 247 -24.23 -12.91 13.80
C TYR A 247 -25.54 -12.58 13.08
N GLY A 248 -26.02 -11.34 13.13
CA GLY A 248 -27.28 -10.92 12.51
C GLY A 248 -27.27 -10.94 10.98
N ASN A 249 -26.10 -10.72 10.37
CA ASN A 249 -25.92 -10.89 8.93
C ASN A 249 -24.51 -11.44 8.59
N LEU A 250 -24.32 -11.77 7.32
CA LEU A 250 -23.08 -12.37 6.81
C LEU A 250 -21.84 -11.54 7.07
N LEU A 251 -21.92 -10.23 6.83
CA LEU A 251 -20.80 -9.34 6.99
C LEU A 251 -20.45 -9.17 8.48
N ASP A 252 -21.46 -9.05 9.35
CA ASP A 252 -21.26 -8.98 10.80
C ASP A 252 -20.60 -10.25 11.33
N ALA A 253 -21.04 -11.44 10.89
CA ALA A 253 -20.39 -12.69 11.27
C ALA A 253 -18.94 -12.77 10.76
N MET A 254 -18.68 -12.33 9.53
CA MET A 254 -17.31 -12.28 8.98
C MET A 254 -16.41 -11.33 9.78
N ILE A 255 -16.93 -10.16 10.18
CA ILE A 255 -16.20 -9.20 11.02
C ILE A 255 -15.99 -9.76 12.42
N THR A 256 -17.00 -10.38 13.03
CA THR A 256 -16.91 -11.05 14.34
C THR A 256 -15.80 -12.10 14.33
N LEU A 257 -15.79 -12.98 13.34
CA LEU A 257 -14.74 -13.99 13.20
C LEU A 257 -13.37 -13.33 12.98
N PHE A 258 -13.28 -12.31 12.12
CA PHE A 258 -12.04 -11.55 11.94
C PHE A 258 -11.54 -10.90 13.24
N MET A 259 -12.42 -10.35 14.08
CA MET A 259 -12.08 -9.80 15.39
C MET A 259 -11.51 -10.87 16.33
N ALA A 260 -12.02 -12.11 16.27
CA ALA A 260 -11.53 -13.22 17.07
C ALA A 260 -10.06 -13.57 16.75
N ILE A 261 -9.70 -13.65 15.46
CA ILE A 261 -8.32 -14.01 15.04
C ILE A 261 -7.33 -12.84 15.10
N THR A 262 -7.82 -11.60 15.00
CA THR A 262 -6.97 -10.40 15.11
C THR A 262 -6.76 -9.92 16.54
N GLY A 263 -7.46 -10.53 17.50
CA GLY A 263 -7.44 -10.11 18.90
C GLY A 263 -8.18 -8.79 19.15
N GLY A 264 -9.08 -8.39 18.26
CA GLY A 264 -9.95 -7.21 18.44
C GLY A 264 -11.01 -7.41 19.53
N ALA A 265 -11.47 -8.64 19.72
CA ALA A 265 -12.33 -9.05 20.82
C ALA A 265 -11.91 -10.44 21.32
N ASP A 266 -12.15 -10.72 22.60
CA ASP A 266 -11.87 -12.04 23.15
C ASP A 266 -12.79 -13.07 22.49
N TRP A 267 -12.20 -14.06 21.81
CA TRP A 267 -12.93 -15.13 21.12
C TRP A 267 -13.89 -15.87 22.06
N ARG A 268 -13.60 -15.88 23.37
CA ARG A 268 -14.49 -16.44 24.39
C ARG A 268 -15.82 -15.71 24.45
N GLN A 269 -15.82 -14.39 24.37
CA GLN A 269 -17.01 -13.54 24.44
C GLN A 269 -17.87 -13.70 23.18
N LEU A 270 -17.21 -13.83 22.02
CA LEU A 270 -17.90 -14.05 20.74
C LEU A 270 -18.55 -15.44 20.67
N LEU A 271 -17.94 -16.42 21.35
CA LEU A 271 -18.45 -17.78 21.46
C LEU A 271 -19.63 -17.93 22.44
N GLU A 272 -19.76 -17.07 23.45
CA GLU A 272 -20.79 -17.21 24.51
C GLU A 272 -22.22 -17.28 23.97
N PRO A 273 -22.67 -16.37 23.07
CA PRO A 273 -24.01 -16.44 22.50
C PRO A 273 -24.26 -17.73 21.70
N LEU A 274 -23.23 -18.29 21.05
CA LEU A 274 -23.34 -19.54 20.27
C LEU A 274 -23.44 -20.78 21.16
N GLN A 275 -22.84 -20.74 22.36
CA GLN A 275 -22.89 -21.85 23.31
C GLN A 275 -24.27 -22.05 23.93
N GLU A 276 -25.13 -21.03 23.93
CA GLU A 276 -26.52 -21.15 24.35
C GLU A 276 -27.31 -22.13 23.45
N PHE A 277 -26.92 -22.26 22.18
CA PHE A 277 -27.56 -23.23 21.25
C PHE A 277 -27.00 -24.62 21.40
N SER A 278 -25.68 -24.75 21.25
CA SER A 278 -24.99 -26.04 21.26
C SER A 278 -23.55 -25.87 21.70
N LYS A 279 -23.34 -25.87 23.01
CA LYS A 279 -22.00 -25.81 23.60
C LYS A 279 -21.07 -26.92 23.07
N LEU A 280 -21.59 -28.12 22.84
CA LEU A 280 -20.80 -29.27 22.39
C LEU A 280 -20.28 -29.10 20.97
N PHE A 281 -21.04 -28.45 20.08
CA PHE A 281 -20.62 -28.19 18.70
C PHE A 281 -19.75 -26.94 18.61
N TYR A 282 -20.20 -25.83 19.18
CA TYR A 282 -19.56 -24.53 18.96
C TYR A 282 -18.22 -24.38 19.68
N THR A 283 -18.02 -25.01 20.83
CA THR A 283 -16.74 -24.93 21.57
C THR A 283 -15.58 -25.50 20.74
N PRO A 284 -15.60 -26.75 20.26
CA PRO A 284 -14.53 -27.27 19.40
C PRO A 284 -14.49 -26.58 18.02
N PHE A 285 -15.64 -26.17 17.47
CA PHE A 285 -15.69 -25.46 16.18
C PHE A 285 -14.93 -24.12 16.22
N PHE A 286 -15.14 -23.31 17.27
CA PHE A 286 -14.46 -22.03 17.43
C PHE A 286 -12.98 -22.20 17.77
N ILE A 287 -12.62 -23.24 18.54
CA ILE A 287 -11.21 -23.59 18.81
C ILE A 287 -10.49 -24.03 17.53
N PHE A 288 -11.17 -24.74 16.63
CA PHE A 288 -10.60 -25.11 15.32
C PHE A 288 -10.43 -23.90 14.39
N TYR A 289 -11.30 -22.91 14.53
CA TYR A 289 -11.29 -21.69 13.72
C TYR A 289 -10.14 -20.73 14.09
N VAL A 290 -9.92 -20.51 15.40
CA VAL A 290 -8.88 -19.61 15.95
C VAL A 290 -7.49 -20.21 15.79
#